data_AF-A0A392TQS5-F1
#
_entry.id   AF-A0A392TQS5-F1
#
_cell.length_a   1.000
_cell.length_b   1.000
_cell.length_c   1.000
_cell.angle_alpha   90.00
_cell.angle_beta   90.00
_cell.angle_gamma   90.00
#
_symmetry.space_group_name_H-M   'P 1'
#
loop_
_entity.id
_entity.type
_entity.pdbx_description
1 polymer ?
#
loop_
_entity_poly.entity_id
_entity_poly.type
_entity_poly.pdbx_seq_one_letter_code
_entity_poly.pdbx_strand_id
1 'polypeptide(L)'
;MMKESNCDSDLYTYNIVINIYGEQGWIEEVADVLAELNECGLQPDLCSYDTLIKVLGIAGMVEESVNVIREMRKNGIEPDQ
;
A
#
# COMPACT_ATOMS: atom_id res chain seq x y z
N MET A 1 2.63 5.90 -15.18
CA MET A 1 3.46 6.83 -14.39
C MET A 1 2.64 8.07 -14.12
N MET A 2 2.16 8.24 -12.88
CA MET A 2 1.65 9.54 -12.44
C MET A 2 2.83 10.52 -12.49
N LYS A 3 2.73 11.55 -13.33
CA LYS A 3 3.70 12.62 -13.41
C LYS A 3 3.09 13.87 -12.79
N GLU A 4 3.87 14.44 -11.88
CA GLU A 4 3.90 15.84 -11.46
C GLU A 4 2.53 16.47 -11.16
N SER A 5 2.13 16.37 -9.90
CA SER A 5 1.39 17.44 -9.25
C SER A 5 1.77 17.47 -7.77
N ASN A 6 2.23 18.65 -7.32
CA ASN A 6 2.51 18.99 -5.92
C ASN A 6 1.60 18.22 -4.96
N CYS A 7 2.22 17.61 -3.94
CA CYS A 7 1.64 16.81 -2.85
C CYS A 7 0.23 17.23 -2.36
N ASP A 8 -0.80 16.92 -3.14
CA ASP A 8 -2.22 16.88 -2.74
C ASP A 8 -2.85 15.54 -3.15
N SER A 9 -2.04 14.53 -3.48
CA SER A 9 -2.53 13.15 -3.57
C SER A 9 -2.78 12.67 -2.15
N ASP A 10 -4.00 12.86 -1.66
CA ASP A 10 -4.42 12.34 -0.36
C ASP A 10 -4.20 10.81 -0.32
N LEU A 11 -3.95 10.28 0.89
CA LEU A 11 -3.82 8.84 1.17
C LEU A 11 -4.92 7.99 0.49
N TYR A 12 -6.10 8.58 0.31
CA TYR A 12 -7.23 8.01 -0.41
C TYR A 12 -6.91 7.66 -1.88
N THR A 13 -6.23 8.53 -2.61
CA THR A 13 -5.85 8.30 -4.01
C THR A 13 -4.86 7.14 -4.11
N TYR A 14 -3.86 7.11 -3.21
CA TYR A 14 -2.91 6.01 -3.14
C TYR A 14 -3.61 4.68 -2.84
N ASN A 15 -4.56 4.66 -1.91
CA ASN A 15 -5.35 3.45 -1.60
C ASN A 15 -6.15 2.95 -2.80
N ILE A 16 -6.74 3.84 -3.60
CA ILE A 16 -7.44 3.46 -4.83
C ILE A 16 -6.48 2.80 -5.83
N VAL A 17 -5.32 3.42 -6.06
CA VAL A 17 -4.34 2.92 -7.03
C VAL A 17 -3.78 1.56 -6.60
N ILE A 18 -3.45 1.40 -5.32
CA ILE A 18 -3.02 0.13 -4.72
C ILE A 18 -4.08 -0.97 -4.94
N ASN A 19 -5.36 -0.67 -4.67
CA ASN A 19 -6.43 -1.64 -4.87
C ASN A 19 -6.57 -2.06 -6.34
N ILE A 20 -6.57 -1.08 -7.27
CA ILE A 20 -6.71 -1.34 -8.71
C ILE A 20 -5.54 -2.19 -9.23
N TYR A 21 -4.31 -1.86 -8.85
CA TYR A 21 -3.13 -2.56 -9.34
C TYR A 21 -3.04 -3.97 -8.78
N GLY A 22 -3.27 -4.17 -7.49
CA GLY A 22 -3.14 -5.52 -7.00
C GLY A 22 -4.38 -6.41 -7.20
N GLU A 23 -5.58 -5.87 -7.49
CA GLU A 23 -6.67 -6.65 -8.10
C GLU A 23 -6.26 -7.19 -9.49
N GLN A 24 -5.39 -6.47 -10.20
CA GLN A 24 -4.83 -6.89 -11.50
C GLN A 24 -3.56 -7.74 -11.38
N GLY A 25 -3.02 -7.93 -10.16
CA GLY A 25 -1.74 -8.60 -9.94
C GLY A 25 -0.54 -7.81 -10.46
N TRP A 26 -0.66 -6.49 -10.58
CA TRP A 26 0.40 -5.56 -11.01
C TRP A 26 1.24 -5.15 -9.81
N ILE A 27 2.08 -6.07 -9.40
CA ILE A 27 2.78 -6.01 -8.11
C ILE A 27 3.89 -4.98 -8.11
N GLU A 28 4.65 -4.90 -9.19
CA GLU A 28 5.74 -3.93 -9.31
C GLU A 28 5.18 -2.51 -9.17
N GLU A 29 4.00 -2.27 -9.76
CA GLU A 29 3.28 -1.01 -9.66
C GLU A 29 2.73 -0.76 -8.24
N VAL A 30 2.25 -1.79 -7.53
CA VAL A 30 1.89 -1.66 -6.10
C VAL A 30 3.11 -1.27 -5.26
N ALA A 31 4.27 -1.88 -5.52
CA ALA A 31 5.50 -1.57 -4.80
C ALA A 31 6.01 -0.14 -5.09
N ASP A 32 5.94 0.31 -6.34
CA ASP A 32 6.30 1.67 -6.74
C ASP A 32 5.42 2.71 -6.03
N VAL A 33 4.11 2.46 -5.98
CA VAL A 33 3.14 3.34 -5.32
C VAL A 33 3.39 3.42 -3.81
N LEU A 34 3.80 2.31 -3.17
CA LEU A 34 4.20 2.30 -1.76
C LEU A 34 5.49 3.09 -1.50
N ALA A 35 6.48 2.96 -2.39
CA ALA A 35 7.72 3.71 -2.29
C ALA A 35 7.44 5.22 -2.39
N GLU A 36 6.58 5.63 -3.33
CA GLU A 36 6.15 7.02 -3.50
C GLU A 36 5.44 7.56 -2.25
N LEU A 37 4.52 6.78 -1.66
CA LEU A 37 3.79 7.13 -0.44
C LEU A 37 4.76 7.46 0.71
N ASN A 38 5.79 6.62 0.89
CA ASN A 38 6.83 6.81 1.89
C ASN A 38 7.75 8.02 1.56
N GLU A 39 8.09 8.25 0.29
CA GLU A 39 8.85 9.43 -0.16
C GLU A 39 8.08 10.74 0.08
N CYS A 40 6.76 10.72 -0.06
CA CYS A 40 5.88 11.86 0.26
C CYS A 40 5.76 12.12 1.77
N GLY A 41 6.35 11.28 2.63
CA GLY A 41 6.23 11.37 4.08
C GLY A 41 4.82 11.07 4.60
N LEU A 42 3.97 10.50 3.74
CA LEU A 42 2.64 10.03 4.10
C LEU A 42 2.83 8.64 4.73
N GLN A 43 2.27 8.44 5.93
CA GLN A 43 2.27 7.12 6.54
C GLN A 43 0.99 6.38 6.13
N PRO A 44 1.08 5.12 5.69
CA PRO A 44 -0.09 4.28 5.50
C PRO A 44 -0.89 4.20 6.81
N ASP A 45 -2.21 4.32 6.73
CA ASP A 45 -3.09 4.12 7.88
C ASP A 45 -3.57 2.65 7.95
N LEU A 46 -4.39 2.33 8.96
CA LEU A 46 -4.96 0.98 9.11
C LEU A 46 -5.68 0.51 7.83
N CYS A 47 -6.44 1.40 7.18
CA CYS A 47 -7.17 1.08 5.95
C CYS A 47 -6.22 0.79 4.78
N SER A 48 -5.13 1.55 4.65
CA SER A 48 -4.07 1.29 3.68
C SER A 48 -3.43 -0.09 3.91
N TYR A 49 -3.07 -0.41 5.15
CA TYR A 49 -2.47 -1.70 5.50
C TYR A 49 -3.42 -2.87 5.22
N ASP A 50 -4.69 -2.77 5.61
CA ASP A 50 -5.68 -3.81 5.36
C ASP A 50 -5.90 -4.03 3.85
N THR A 51 -5.96 -2.95 3.08
CA THR A 51 -6.08 -3.00 1.62
C THR A 51 -4.88 -3.75 1.03
N LEU A 52 -3.65 -3.38 1.44
CA LEU A 52 -2.42 -4.02 0.97
C LEU A 52 -2.37 -5.51 1.31
N ILE A 53 -2.66 -5.87 2.55
CA ILE A 53 -2.66 -7.27 3.01
C ILE A 53 -3.65 -8.10 2.20
N LYS A 54 -4.88 -7.59 2.02
CA LYS A 54 -5.93 -8.25 1.25
C LYS A 54 -5.50 -8.46 -0.20
N VAL A 55 -5.00 -7.41 -0.83
CA VAL A 55 -4.63 -7.39 -2.23
C VAL A 55 -3.46 -8.33 -2.52
N LEU A 56 -2.40 -8.27 -1.69
CA LEU A 56 -1.26 -9.17 -1.78
C LEU A 56 -1.68 -10.63 -1.51
N GLY A 57 -2.61 -10.85 -0.59
CA GLY A 57 -3.21 -12.16 -0.35
C GLY A 57 -3.95 -12.72 -1.57
N ILE A 58 -4.75 -11.90 -2.26
CA ILE A 58 -5.46 -12.29 -3.50
C ILE A 58 -4.47 -12.60 -4.62
N ALA A 59 -3.39 -11.83 -4.73
CA ALA A 59 -2.34 -12.03 -5.72
C ALA A 59 -1.40 -13.21 -5.42
N GLY A 60 -1.57 -13.90 -4.27
CA GLY A 60 -0.71 -15.02 -3.86
C GLY A 60 0.68 -14.60 -3.35
N MET A 61 0.87 -13.31 -3.10
CA MET A 61 2.11 -12.69 -2.65
C MET A 61 2.25 -12.72 -1.13
N VAL A 62 2.43 -13.92 -0.61
CA VAL A 62 2.42 -14.14 0.84
C VAL A 62 3.60 -13.45 1.53
N GLU A 63 4.78 -13.42 0.91
CA GLU A 63 5.97 -12.83 1.52
C GLU A 63 5.85 -11.31 1.67
N GLU A 64 5.35 -10.64 0.64
CA GLU A 64 5.08 -9.21 0.62
C GLU A 64 3.97 -8.87 1.61
N SER A 65 2.90 -9.66 1.67
CA SER A 65 1.83 -9.49 2.66
C SER A 65 2.37 -9.56 4.10
N VAL A 66 3.28 -10.51 4.37
CA VAL A 66 3.96 -10.61 5.67
C VAL A 66 4.86 -9.41 5.95
N ASN A 67 5.57 -8.89 4.94
CA ASN A 67 6.40 -7.70 5.08
C ASN A 67 5.56 -6.46 5.41
N VAL A 68 4.40 -6.30 4.76
CA VAL A 68 3.43 -5.24 5.07
C VAL A 68 2.92 -5.35 6.51
N ILE A 69 2.58 -6.55 6.98
CA ILE A 69 2.18 -6.77 8.39
C ILE A 69 3.31 -6.40 9.37
N ARG A 70 4.57 -6.71 9.03
CA ARG A 70 5.72 -6.35 9.86
C ARG A 70 5.91 -4.83 9.92
N GLU A 71 5.74 -4.15 8.80
CA GLU A 71 5.83 -2.69 8.74
C GLU A 71 4.72 -2.02 9.55
N MET A 72 3.48 -2.49 9.39
CA MET A 72 2.32 -2.06 10.17
C MET A 72 2.60 -2.09 11.68
N ARG A 73 3.11 -3.23 12.17
CA ARG A 73 3.50 -3.40 13.57
C ARG A 73 4.66 -2.48 13.99
N LYS A 74 5.64 -2.26 13.11
CA LYS A 74 6.76 -1.35 13.37
C LYS A 74 6.29 0.10 13.51
N ASN A 75 5.24 0.46 12.79
CA ASN A 75 4.60 1.77 12.88
C ASN A 75 3.58 1.87 14.04
N GLY A 76 3.49 0.84 14.89
CA GLY A 76 2.60 0.83 16.06
C GLY A 76 1.12 0.64 15.73
N ILE A 77 0.82 0.20 14.51
CA ILE A 77 -0.53 -0.12 14.05
C ILE A 77 -0.71 -1.63 14.22
N GLU A 78 -1.79 -2.04 14.89
CA GLU A 78 -2.14 -3.46 15.03
C GLU A 78 -3.09 -3.86 13.90
N PRO A 79 -2.86 -5.01 13.22
CA PRO A 79 -3.83 -5.59 12.30
C PRO A 79 -5.18 -5.76 12.99
N ASP A 80 -6.28 -5.39 12.33
CA ASP A 80 -7.61 -5.72 12.83
C ASP A 80 -7.75 -7.26 12.89
N GLN A 81 -8.39 -7.76 13.96
CA GLN A 81 -8.43 -9.19 14.28
C GLN A 81 -9.33 -10.03 13.37
#